data_AF-A0ABD5XBW5-F1
#
_entry.id   AF-A0ABD5XBW5-F1
#
_cell.length_a   1.000
_cell.length_b   1.000
_cell.length_c   1.000
_cell.angle_alpha   90.00
_cell.angle_beta   90.00
_cell.angle_gamma   90.00
#
_symmetry.space_group_name_H-M   'P 1'
#
loop_
_entity.id
_entity.type
_entity.pdbx_description
1 polymer ?
#
loop_
_entity_poly.entity_id
_entity_poly.type
_entity_poly.pdbx_seq_one_letter_code
_entity_poly.pdbx_strand_id
1 'polypeptide(L)'
;MRQLLFDTDESTDRSRAQVGIGTLIVFIAMVLVAAIAAGVLINTAGFLQTQAEDTGTESTSQVADNLKVITEVGNVSGSDQINSVRLGVQPAAGAGDVNLAQLTLQWVSDDEFANIIVGNESGETGLAAGDVSPSNVVLGNASSQEQYIIDVIKAENEDDIVMTDSSDRYELVIPLEQAAIESADIDGGTTGDIDQGSLAPLDEGTSAEVTITNEVGAQTVSFLQVPDSLSGDSEGSTVNL
;
A
#
# COMPACT_ATOMS: atom_id res chain seq x y z
N MET A 1 -1.78 -49.65 -92.97
CA MET A 1 -1.88 -48.20 -92.71
C MET A 1 -2.79 -48.03 -91.50
N ARG A 2 -2.39 -47.20 -90.52
CA ARG A 2 -3.11 -46.78 -89.29
C ARG A 2 -3.17 -47.78 -88.13
N GLN A 3 -2.26 -47.57 -87.18
CA GLN A 3 -2.56 -47.69 -85.75
C GLN A 3 -1.74 -46.61 -85.04
N LEU A 4 -2.40 -45.54 -84.63
CA LEU A 4 -1.94 -44.50 -83.70
C LEU A 4 -3.15 -43.58 -83.43
N LEU A 5 -3.22 -43.02 -82.22
CA LEU A 5 -4.21 -42.09 -81.65
C LEU A 5 -5.47 -42.71 -81.02
N PHE A 6 -5.36 -43.14 -79.76
CA PHE A 6 -6.42 -43.04 -78.73
C PHE A 6 -5.77 -43.32 -77.35
N ASP A 7 -5.01 -42.36 -76.80
CA ASP A 7 -4.46 -42.47 -75.41
C ASP A 7 -4.28 -41.06 -74.75
N THR A 8 -4.94 -40.02 -75.27
CA THR A 8 -4.67 -38.63 -74.83
C THR A 8 -5.79 -38.03 -73.96
N ASP A 9 -6.94 -38.71 -73.82
CA ASP A 9 -8.09 -38.15 -73.10
C ASP A 9 -8.06 -38.46 -71.58
N GLU A 10 -7.64 -39.66 -71.17
CA GLU A 10 -7.70 -40.10 -69.77
C GLU A 10 -6.68 -39.40 -68.84
N SER A 11 -5.52 -39.00 -69.37
CA SER A 11 -4.48 -38.29 -68.61
C SER A 11 -4.87 -36.84 -68.29
N THR A 12 -5.68 -36.22 -69.15
CA THR A 12 -6.12 -34.83 -68.99
C THR A 12 -7.13 -34.70 -67.85
N ASP A 13 -8.10 -35.62 -67.74
CA ASP A 13 -9.08 -35.63 -66.65
C ASP A 13 -8.45 -35.96 -65.29
N ARG A 14 -7.50 -36.90 -65.24
CA ARG A 14 -6.73 -37.19 -64.03
C ARG A 14 -5.93 -35.99 -63.54
N SER A 15 -5.37 -35.18 -64.45
CA SER A 15 -4.67 -33.94 -64.08
C SER A 15 -5.61 -32.86 -63.51
N ARG A 16 -6.84 -32.75 -64.03
CA ARG A 16 -7.85 -31.80 -63.53
C ARG A 16 -8.38 -32.22 -62.16
N ALA A 17 -8.63 -33.51 -61.96
CA ALA A 17 -8.98 -34.08 -60.65
C ALA A 17 -7.86 -33.85 -59.63
N GLN A 18 -6.59 -34.06 -60.02
CA GLN A 18 -5.43 -33.84 -59.16
C GLN A 18 -5.26 -32.37 -58.75
N VAL A 19 -5.46 -31.42 -59.67
CA VAL A 19 -5.42 -29.99 -59.35
C VAL A 19 -6.55 -29.63 -58.39
N GLY A 20 -7.76 -30.14 -58.60
CA GLY A 20 -8.91 -29.92 -57.70
C GLY A 20 -8.64 -30.40 -56.27
N ILE A 21 -8.09 -31.61 -56.12
CA ILE A 21 -7.69 -32.13 -54.81
C ILE A 21 -6.58 -31.27 -54.17
N GLY A 22 -5.61 -30.81 -54.96
CA GLY A 22 -4.56 -29.90 -54.48
C GLY A 22 -5.12 -28.58 -53.93
N THR A 23 -6.08 -27.97 -54.64
CA THR A 23 -6.73 -26.73 -54.17
C THR A 23 -7.53 -26.94 -52.88
N LEU A 24 -8.20 -28.08 -52.75
CA LEU A 24 -9.02 -28.39 -51.57
C LEU A 24 -8.14 -28.64 -50.33
N ILE A 25 -6.98 -29.29 -50.50
CA ILE A 25 -6.00 -29.47 -49.43
C ILE A 25 -5.47 -28.12 -48.93
N VAL A 26 -5.07 -27.23 -49.84
CA VAL A 26 -4.56 -25.89 -49.46
C VAL A 26 -5.64 -25.06 -48.79
N PHE A 27 -6.88 -25.16 -49.25
CA PHE A 27 -8.01 -24.47 -48.64
C PHE A 27 -8.20 -24.90 -47.17
N ILE A 28 -8.23 -26.20 -46.91
CA ILE A 28 -8.37 -26.73 -45.54
C ILE A 28 -7.16 -26.30 -44.68
N ALA A 29 -5.94 -26.41 -45.22
CA ALA A 29 -4.74 -26.01 -44.50
C ALA A 29 -4.78 -24.52 -44.10
N MET A 30 -5.19 -23.64 -45.02
CA MET A 30 -5.31 -22.20 -44.74
C MET A 30 -6.37 -21.92 -43.66
N VAL A 31 -7.50 -22.62 -43.70
CA VAL A 31 -8.55 -22.49 -42.68
C VAL A 31 -8.05 -22.94 -41.31
N LEU A 32 -7.30 -24.04 -41.23
CA LEU A 32 -6.73 -24.51 -39.96
C LEU A 32 -5.70 -23.53 -39.38
N VAL A 33 -4.81 -23.00 -40.22
CA VAL A 33 -3.83 -21.98 -39.79
C VAL A 33 -4.54 -20.72 -39.32
N ALA A 34 -5.56 -20.26 -40.05
CA ALA A 34 -6.36 -19.11 -39.66
C ALA A 34 -7.09 -19.33 -38.33
N ALA A 35 -7.62 -20.54 -38.07
CA ALA A 35 -8.28 -20.87 -36.82
C ALA A 35 -7.31 -20.86 -35.62
N ILE A 36 -6.11 -21.42 -35.78
CA ILE A 36 -5.06 -21.39 -34.74
C ILE A 36 -4.62 -19.94 -34.48
N ALA A 37 -4.37 -19.16 -35.54
CA ALA A 37 -3.99 -17.77 -35.43
C ALA A 37 -5.06 -16.94 -34.71
N ALA A 38 -6.34 -17.13 -35.04
CA ALA A 38 -7.46 -16.47 -34.35
C ALA A 38 -7.53 -16.87 -32.87
N GLY A 39 -7.31 -18.14 -32.54
CA GLY A 39 -7.24 -18.61 -31.15
C GLY A 39 -6.14 -17.93 -30.33
N VAL A 40 -4.95 -17.76 -30.92
CA VAL A 40 -3.86 -17.01 -30.29
C VAL A 40 -4.24 -15.54 -30.11
N LEU A 41 -4.79 -14.90 -31.13
CA LEU A 41 -5.20 -13.49 -31.05
C LEU A 41 -6.25 -13.23 -29.97
N ILE A 42 -7.23 -14.12 -29.83
CA ILE A 42 -8.26 -14.01 -28.77
C ILE A 42 -7.64 -14.19 -27.39
N ASN A 43 -6.75 -15.17 -27.21
CA ASN A 43 -6.10 -15.40 -25.93
C ASN A 43 -5.21 -14.21 -25.52
N THR A 44 -4.41 -13.68 -26.45
CA THR A 44 -3.61 -12.48 -26.20
C THR A 44 -4.50 -11.27 -25.91
N ALA A 45 -5.60 -11.08 -26.64
CA ALA A 45 -6.54 -9.99 -26.36
C ALA A 45 -7.17 -10.12 -24.97
N GLY A 46 -7.57 -11.33 -24.56
CA GLY A 46 -8.10 -11.59 -23.22
C GLY A 46 -7.08 -11.30 -22.12
N PHE A 47 -5.84 -11.77 -22.28
CA PHE A 47 -4.76 -11.48 -21.33
C PHE A 47 -4.50 -9.97 -21.20
N LEU A 48 -4.41 -9.26 -22.33
CA LEU A 48 -4.20 -7.82 -22.33
C LEU A 48 -5.39 -7.05 -21.74
N GLN A 49 -6.61 -7.55 -21.92
CA GLN A 49 -7.80 -6.95 -21.33
C GLN A 49 -7.77 -7.07 -19.79
N THR A 50 -7.56 -8.27 -19.25
CA THR A 50 -7.45 -8.47 -17.79
C THR A 50 -6.33 -7.61 -17.22
N GLN A 51 -5.15 -7.62 -17.86
CA GLN A 51 -4.03 -6.77 -17.44
C GLN A 51 -4.39 -5.27 -17.45
N ALA A 52 -5.12 -4.80 -18.46
CA ALA A 52 -5.55 -3.41 -18.55
C ALA A 52 -6.61 -3.05 -17.49
N GLU A 53 -7.52 -3.96 -17.17
CA GLU A 53 -8.52 -3.81 -16.12
C GLU A 53 -7.86 -3.76 -14.73
N ASP A 54 -6.92 -4.67 -14.46
CA ASP A 54 -6.17 -4.72 -13.20
C ASP A 54 -5.33 -3.44 -13.03
N THR A 55 -4.56 -3.05 -14.05
CA THR A 55 -3.77 -1.81 -13.99
C THR A 55 -4.66 -0.56 -13.90
N GLY A 56 -5.83 -0.57 -14.54
CA GLY A 56 -6.80 0.53 -14.44
C GLY A 56 -7.38 0.66 -13.04
N THR A 57 -7.70 -0.46 -12.40
CA THR A 57 -8.21 -0.50 -11.03
C THR A 57 -7.13 -0.05 -10.04
N GLU A 58 -5.92 -0.62 -10.12
CA GLU A 58 -4.79 -0.25 -9.26
C GLU A 58 -4.43 1.24 -9.39
N SER A 59 -4.37 1.76 -10.61
CA SER A 59 -4.08 3.19 -10.84
C SER A 59 -5.17 4.10 -10.28
N THR A 60 -6.43 3.64 -10.30
CA THR A 60 -7.55 4.39 -9.72
C THR A 60 -7.48 4.38 -8.20
N SER A 61 -7.20 3.21 -7.59
CA SER A 61 -6.98 3.07 -6.15
C SER A 61 -5.80 3.90 -5.66
N GLN A 62 -4.66 3.86 -6.36
CA GLN A 62 -3.48 4.65 -5.97
C GLN A 62 -3.73 6.17 -5.91
N VAL A 63 -4.67 6.70 -6.69
CA VAL A 63 -5.03 8.13 -6.65
C VAL A 63 -6.28 8.43 -5.81
N ALA A 64 -7.16 7.46 -5.61
CA ALA A 64 -8.39 7.63 -4.83
C ALA A 64 -8.15 7.37 -3.35
N ASP A 65 -7.40 6.33 -3.00
CA ASP A 65 -7.19 5.79 -1.66
C ASP A 65 -6.13 6.58 -0.88
N ASN A 66 -6.06 7.88 -1.13
CA ASN A 66 -5.17 8.77 -0.41
C ASN A 66 -5.64 8.97 1.04
N LEU A 67 -4.68 9.22 1.93
CA LEU A 67 -4.95 9.69 3.28
C LEU A 67 -4.87 11.22 3.31
N LYS A 68 -5.52 11.82 4.29
CA LYS A 68 -5.39 13.23 4.58
C LYS A 68 -5.03 13.40 6.04
N VAL A 69 -3.92 14.10 6.28
CA VAL A 69 -3.55 14.59 7.60
C VAL A 69 -4.42 15.80 7.94
N ILE A 70 -5.05 15.78 9.12
CA ILE A 70 -5.96 16.82 9.62
C ILE A 70 -5.41 17.56 10.83
N THR A 71 -4.57 16.91 11.62
CA THR A 71 -3.96 17.48 12.83
C THR A 71 -2.53 16.98 12.96
N GLU A 72 -1.65 17.88 13.36
CA GLU A 72 -0.22 17.63 13.52
C GLU A 72 0.15 18.20 14.89
N VAL A 73 0.42 17.33 15.86
CA VAL A 73 0.58 17.73 17.25
C VAL A 73 1.80 17.06 17.85
N GLY A 74 2.67 17.82 18.51
CA GLY A 74 3.80 17.31 19.29
C GLY A 74 3.51 17.36 20.79
N ASN A 75 3.94 16.36 21.54
CA ASN A 75 3.94 16.40 23.00
C ASN A 75 5.29 16.90 23.54
N VAL A 76 5.25 17.91 24.42
CA VAL A 76 6.42 18.52 25.03
C VAL A 76 6.83 17.74 26.28
N SER A 77 8.07 17.26 26.30
CA SER A 77 8.71 16.66 27.46
C SER A 77 9.29 17.73 28.40
N GLY A 78 9.60 17.35 29.65
CA GLY A 78 10.15 18.26 30.67
C GLY A 78 11.55 18.83 30.35
N SER A 79 12.16 18.45 29.23
CA SER A 79 13.44 18.94 28.71
C SER A 79 13.33 20.04 27.63
N ASP A 80 12.13 20.63 27.42
CA ASP A 80 11.85 21.58 26.33
C ASP A 80 12.09 20.97 24.93
N GLN A 81 11.68 19.70 24.76
CA GLN A 81 11.82 18.93 23.51
C GLN A 81 10.51 18.20 23.20
N ILE A 82 10.28 17.86 21.92
CA ILE A 82 9.13 17.05 21.50
C ILE A 82 9.52 15.57 21.51
N ASN A 83 8.87 14.78 22.37
CA ASN A 83 9.15 13.33 22.52
C ASN A 83 8.24 12.43 21.68
N SER A 84 7.10 12.94 21.24
CA SER A 84 6.12 12.19 20.46
C SER A 84 5.35 13.12 19.54
N VAL A 85 5.06 12.61 18.36
CA VAL A 85 4.27 13.29 17.33
C VAL A 85 3.00 12.51 17.09
N ARG A 86 1.88 13.21 17.09
CA ARG A 86 0.54 12.69 16.87
C ARG A 86 0.00 13.29 15.57
N LEU A 87 -0.26 12.43 14.60
CA LEU A 87 -0.83 12.79 13.31
C LEU A 87 -2.26 12.29 13.23
N GLY A 88 -3.23 13.19 13.25
CA GLY A 88 -4.62 12.83 12.98
C GLY A 88 -4.80 12.61 11.49
N VAL A 89 -5.24 11.43 11.09
CA VAL A 89 -5.48 11.05 9.70
C VAL A 89 -6.93 10.65 9.47
N GLN A 90 -7.40 10.95 8.27
CA GLN A 90 -8.70 10.53 7.76
C GLN A 90 -8.54 10.07 6.29
N PRO A 91 -9.40 9.20 5.79
CA PRO A 91 -9.38 8.83 4.37
C PRO A 91 -9.79 10.03 3.50
N ALA A 92 -9.24 10.11 2.28
CA ALA A 92 -9.63 11.12 1.31
C ALA A 92 -11.06 10.89 0.79
N ALA A 93 -11.67 11.93 0.24
CA ALA A 93 -13.02 11.80 -0.33
C ALA A 93 -13.00 10.85 -1.53
N GLY A 94 -13.73 9.73 -1.41
CA GLY A 94 -13.79 8.70 -2.44
C GLY A 94 -12.68 7.65 -2.36
N ALA A 95 -11.86 7.67 -1.30
CA ALA A 95 -11.03 6.55 -0.92
C ALA A 95 -11.91 5.32 -0.60
N GLY A 96 -11.45 4.15 -1.00
CA GLY A 96 -11.94 2.88 -0.51
C GLY A 96 -11.39 2.57 0.89
N ASP A 97 -11.43 1.30 1.25
CA ASP A 97 -10.98 0.84 2.56
C ASP A 97 -9.46 1.00 2.68
N VAL A 98 -8.97 1.65 3.74
CA VAL A 98 -7.53 1.84 3.98
C VAL A 98 -7.11 1.15 5.26
N ASN A 99 -6.22 0.17 5.15
CA ASN A 99 -5.67 -0.55 6.30
C ASN A 99 -4.49 0.21 6.91
N LEU A 100 -4.62 0.63 8.17
CA LEU A 100 -3.60 1.41 8.85
C LEU A 100 -2.40 0.57 9.33
N ALA A 101 -2.50 -0.76 9.43
CA ALA A 101 -1.35 -1.61 9.77
C ALA A 101 -0.37 -1.80 8.59
N GLN A 102 -0.80 -1.52 7.37
CA GLN A 102 0.03 -1.66 6.18
C GLN A 102 0.65 -0.33 5.74
N LEU A 103 0.52 0.72 6.55
CA LEU A 103 1.20 1.98 6.27
C LEU A 103 2.69 1.83 6.53
N THR A 104 3.46 2.50 5.70
CA THR A 104 4.88 2.72 5.91
C THR A 104 5.10 4.21 6.02
N LEU A 105 5.69 4.65 7.13
CA LEU A 105 5.98 6.04 7.40
C LEU A 105 7.48 6.27 7.21
N GLN A 106 7.84 7.27 6.43
CA GLN A 106 9.22 7.69 6.27
C GLN A 106 9.41 9.02 7.00
N TRP A 107 10.33 9.02 7.95
CA TRP A 107 10.72 10.20 8.73
C TRP A 107 12.02 10.76 8.19
N VAL A 108 12.04 12.07 7.94
CA VAL A 108 13.24 12.80 7.50
C VAL A 108 13.37 14.08 8.32
N SER A 109 14.49 14.21 9.03
CA SER A 109 14.91 15.42 9.72
C SER A 109 16.29 15.86 9.21
N ASP A 110 16.87 16.92 9.78
CA ASP A 110 18.13 17.52 9.30
C ASP A 110 19.30 16.51 9.20
N ASP A 111 19.43 15.63 10.19
CA ASP A 111 20.51 14.62 10.26
C ASP A 111 19.98 13.19 10.42
N GLU A 112 18.67 12.98 10.29
CA GLU A 112 18.01 11.73 10.66
C GLU A 112 17.09 11.23 9.55
N PHE A 113 17.13 9.92 9.34
CA PHE A 113 16.26 9.22 8.41
C PHE A 113 15.84 7.91 9.04
N ALA A 114 14.54 7.67 9.09
CA ALA A 114 14.01 6.42 9.58
C ALA A 114 12.80 5.94 8.77
N ASN A 115 12.62 4.63 8.75
CA ASN A 115 11.44 4.00 8.17
C ASN A 115 10.64 3.35 9.29
N ILE A 116 9.49 3.93 9.58
CA ILE A 116 8.63 3.60 10.69
C ILE A 116 7.52 2.67 10.20
N ILE A 117 7.35 1.54 10.89
CA ILE A 117 6.30 0.56 10.61
C ILE A 117 5.33 0.48 11.78
N VAL A 118 4.19 -0.19 11.60
CA VAL A 118 3.26 -0.39 12.71
C VAL A 118 3.93 -1.15 13.85
N GLY A 119 3.81 -0.64 15.08
CA GLY A 119 4.14 -1.39 16.27
C GLY A 119 3.17 -2.55 16.42
N ASN A 120 3.65 -3.79 16.34
CA ASN A 120 2.86 -4.99 16.63
C ASN A 120 3.68 -5.90 17.52
N GLU A 121 3.16 -6.28 18.69
CA GLU A 121 3.78 -7.34 19.48
C GLU A 121 3.64 -8.70 18.80
N SER A 122 4.72 -9.12 18.12
CA SER A 122 4.95 -10.52 17.81
C SER A 122 5.64 -11.20 18.99
N GLY A 123 4.97 -11.43 20.13
CA GLY A 123 5.72 -12.01 21.25
C GLY A 123 5.07 -12.52 22.54
N GLU A 124 3.88 -12.08 22.97
CA GLU A 124 3.35 -12.49 24.29
C GLU A 124 2.02 -13.27 24.17
N THR A 125 1.94 -14.37 24.90
CA THR A 125 1.00 -15.48 24.71
C THR A 125 -0.46 -15.12 25.01
N GLY A 126 -1.29 -14.91 23.99
CA GLY A 126 -2.75 -14.89 24.18
C GLY A 126 -3.57 -14.15 23.14
N LEU A 127 -2.93 -13.29 22.33
CA LEU A 127 -3.59 -12.54 21.28
C LEU A 127 -3.41 -13.29 19.97
N ALA A 128 -4.54 -13.66 19.33
CA ALA A 128 -4.51 -14.40 18.09
C ALA A 128 -3.85 -13.53 17.00
N ALA A 129 -2.95 -14.09 16.21
CA ALA A 129 -2.49 -13.48 14.98
C ALA A 129 -3.74 -13.10 14.13
N GLY A 130 -4.00 -11.80 13.97
CA GLY A 130 -5.22 -11.28 13.36
C GLY A 130 -6.14 -10.46 14.28
N ASP A 131 -5.79 -10.28 15.55
CA ASP A 131 -6.37 -9.23 16.39
C ASP A 131 -5.56 -7.95 16.21
N VAL A 132 -6.15 -6.99 15.50
CA VAL A 132 -5.56 -5.69 15.16
C VAL A 132 -6.41 -4.55 15.76
N SER A 133 -6.96 -4.78 16.95
CA SER A 133 -7.67 -3.74 17.69
C SER A 133 -6.69 -2.62 18.11
N PRO A 134 -7.03 -1.32 17.97
CA PRO A 134 -6.16 -0.20 18.38
C PRO A 134 -5.82 -0.25 19.88
N SER A 135 -6.73 -0.79 20.70
CA SER A 135 -6.56 -1.01 22.14
C SER A 135 -5.56 -2.12 22.52
N ASN A 136 -5.02 -2.85 21.54
CA ASN A 136 -4.19 -4.03 21.76
C ASN A 136 -2.81 -3.94 21.08
N VAL A 137 -2.45 -2.75 20.59
CA VAL A 137 -1.10 -2.46 20.10
C VAL A 137 -0.16 -2.34 21.30
N VAL A 138 0.43 -3.48 21.69
CA VAL A 138 1.56 -3.50 22.62
C VAL A 138 2.83 -3.26 21.80
N LEU A 139 3.69 -2.40 22.33
CA LEU A 139 4.96 -2.04 21.73
C LEU A 139 5.98 -3.10 22.10
N GLY A 140 6.24 -4.00 21.17
CA GLY A 140 7.19 -5.07 21.38
C GLY A 140 8.58 -4.50 21.61
N ASN A 141 9.35 -5.15 22.49
CA ASN A 141 10.78 -4.92 22.66
C ASN A 141 11.55 -5.42 21.41
N ALA A 142 11.23 -4.88 20.23
CA ALA A 142 11.94 -5.12 19.00
C ALA A 142 13.12 -4.16 18.99
N SER A 143 14.30 -4.64 19.40
CA SER A 143 15.52 -3.83 19.44
C SER A 143 15.74 -3.10 18.10
N SER A 144 15.74 -1.77 18.14
CA SER A 144 16.17 -0.87 17.08
C SER A 144 15.31 -0.83 15.80
N GLN A 145 13.99 -1.00 15.90
CA GLN A 145 13.07 -0.69 14.79
C GLN A 145 12.15 0.46 15.18
N GLU A 146 12.03 1.44 14.30
CA GLU A 146 11.12 2.56 14.48
C GLU A 146 9.67 2.13 14.28
N GLN A 147 8.83 2.40 15.28
CA GLN A 147 7.43 2.00 15.29
C GLN A 147 6.48 3.19 15.48
N TYR A 148 5.29 3.12 14.88
CA TYR A 148 4.16 3.99 15.17
C TYR A 148 3.00 3.19 15.73
N ILE A 149 2.14 3.88 16.47
CA ILE A 149 0.96 3.31 17.12
C ILE A 149 -0.27 3.95 16.49
N ILE A 150 -1.37 3.21 16.49
CA ILE A 150 -2.65 3.67 15.96
C ILE A 150 -3.60 3.81 17.13
N ASP A 151 -4.11 5.02 17.34
CA ASP A 151 -5.18 5.31 18.27
C ASP A 151 -6.45 5.72 17.51
N VAL A 152 -7.62 5.42 18.07
CA VAL A 152 -8.90 5.68 17.42
C VAL A 152 -9.50 6.97 17.96
N ILE A 153 -9.70 7.97 17.09
CA ILE A 153 -10.43 9.19 17.45
C ILE A 153 -11.93 8.96 17.24
N LYS A 154 -12.28 8.39 16.09
CA LYS A 154 -13.66 8.11 15.68
C LYS A 154 -13.64 7.09 14.56
N ALA A 155 -14.24 5.92 14.76
CA ALA A 155 -14.44 4.95 13.68
C ALA A 155 -15.87 4.43 13.70
N GLU A 156 -16.34 3.87 12.58
CA GLU A 156 -17.58 3.07 12.58
C GLU A 156 -17.41 1.82 13.47
N ASN A 157 -16.22 1.20 13.45
CA ASN A 157 -15.84 0.11 14.31
C ASN A 157 -14.52 0.43 15.05
N GLU A 158 -14.61 0.62 16.37
CA GLU A 158 -13.47 1.00 17.21
C GLU A 158 -12.51 -0.18 17.50
N ASP A 159 -12.93 -1.41 17.18
CA ASP A 159 -12.13 -2.63 17.34
C ASP A 159 -11.30 -2.98 16.09
N ASP A 160 -11.36 -2.17 15.03
CA ASP A 160 -10.60 -2.38 13.79
C ASP A 160 -9.74 -1.15 13.45
N ILE A 161 -8.63 -1.39 12.77
CA ILE A 161 -7.69 -0.36 12.28
C ILE A 161 -7.81 -0.14 10.77
N VAL A 162 -8.87 -0.67 10.16
CA VAL A 162 -9.24 -0.37 8.77
C VAL A 162 -10.21 0.80 8.76
N MET A 163 -9.86 1.84 8.00
CA MET A 163 -10.79 2.94 7.68
C MET A 163 -11.76 2.45 6.62
N THR A 164 -13.05 2.34 6.94
CA THR A 164 -14.10 1.89 6.02
C THR A 164 -15.05 3.02 5.61
N ASP A 165 -15.14 4.10 6.40
CA ASP A 165 -15.95 5.28 6.09
C ASP A 165 -15.12 6.56 5.97
N SER A 166 -15.58 7.47 5.12
CA SER A 166 -15.02 8.83 4.98
C SER A 166 -14.99 9.67 6.27
N SER A 167 -15.77 9.27 7.27
CA SER A 167 -15.88 9.90 8.58
C SER A 167 -14.91 9.35 9.61
N ASP A 168 -14.23 8.24 9.30
CA ASP A 168 -13.28 7.60 10.18
C ASP A 168 -12.04 8.47 10.37
N ARG A 169 -11.54 8.51 11.59
CA ARG A 169 -10.42 9.32 12.04
C ARG A 169 -9.61 8.51 13.03
N TYR A 170 -8.34 8.38 12.71
CA TYR A 170 -7.36 7.71 13.55
C TYR A 170 -6.22 8.68 13.84
N GLU A 171 -5.56 8.48 14.95
CA GLU A 171 -4.35 9.20 15.34
C GLU A 171 -3.16 8.24 15.20
N LEU A 172 -2.15 8.64 14.45
CA LEU A 172 -0.87 7.95 14.35
C LEU A 172 0.06 8.57 15.38
N VAL A 173 0.48 7.79 16.37
CA VAL A 173 1.39 8.25 17.42
C VAL A 173 2.80 7.71 17.11
N ILE A 174 3.73 8.63 16.89
CA ILE A 174 5.14 8.34 16.59
C ILE A 174 5.97 8.81 17.80
N PRO A 175 6.47 7.89 18.64
CA PRO A 175 7.47 8.24 19.66
C PRO A 175 8.83 8.55 18.99
N LEU A 176 9.54 9.57 19.47
CA LEU A 176 10.79 10.08 18.87
C LEU A 176 12.04 9.80 19.72
N GLU A 177 11.92 9.11 20.84
CA GLU A 177 13.06 8.71 21.66
C GLU A 177 12.83 7.32 22.25
N GLN A 178 13.85 6.81 22.95
CA GLN A 178 13.66 5.77 23.96
C GLN A 178 12.82 6.33 25.11
N ALA A 179 11.55 6.58 24.82
CA ALA A 179 10.54 6.96 25.80
C ALA A 179 10.00 5.66 26.38
N ALA A 180 10.12 5.50 27.69
CA ALA A 180 9.18 4.65 28.40
C ALA A 180 7.81 5.28 28.19
N ILE A 181 6.97 4.68 27.35
CA ILE A 181 5.60 5.17 27.20
C ILE A 181 4.90 4.94 28.53
N GLU A 182 4.57 6.03 29.23
CA GLU A 182 3.81 5.95 30.45
C GLU A 182 2.37 5.56 30.09
N SER A 183 1.70 4.78 30.94
CA SER A 183 0.31 4.33 30.73
C SER A 183 -0.70 5.49 30.61
N ALA A 184 -0.28 6.74 30.82
CA ALA A 184 -1.08 7.94 30.66
C ALA A 184 -1.10 8.45 29.20
N ASP A 185 -0.14 8.03 28.36
CA ASP A 185 -0.04 8.47 26.97
C ASP A 185 -0.90 7.64 26.01
N ILE A 186 -1.29 6.42 26.42
CA ILE A 186 -2.09 5.46 25.64
C ILE A 186 -3.12 4.78 26.55
N ASP A 187 -4.41 4.89 26.21
CA ASP A 187 -5.50 4.26 26.97
C ASP A 187 -5.45 2.73 26.81
N GLY A 188 -5.06 2.01 27.88
CA GLY A 188 -5.02 0.54 27.91
C GLY A 188 -3.70 -0.14 27.54
N GLY A 189 -2.62 0.60 27.30
CA GLY A 189 -1.30 0.05 26.93
C GLY A 189 -0.49 -0.55 28.11
N THR A 190 0.31 -1.58 27.83
CA THR A 190 1.31 -2.13 28.78
C THR A 190 2.64 -1.38 28.65
N THR A 191 3.22 -0.95 29.78
CA THR A 191 4.50 -0.21 29.83
C THR A 191 5.68 -1.08 29.37
N GLY A 192 6.43 -0.60 28.37
CA GLY A 192 7.70 -1.19 27.93
C GLY A 192 8.65 -0.11 27.40
N ASP A 193 9.95 -0.28 27.63
CA ASP A 193 10.97 0.57 27.01
C ASP A 193 11.02 0.29 25.50
N ILE A 194 10.64 1.28 24.68
CA ILE A 194 10.72 1.19 23.23
C ILE A 194 12.09 1.68 22.80
N ASP A 195 12.82 0.90 22.03
CA ASP A 195 14.05 1.36 21.37
C ASP A 195 13.69 1.85 19.96
N GLN A 196 13.38 3.14 19.82
CA GLN A 196 13.04 3.81 18.56
C GLN A 196 14.25 3.99 17.62
N GLY A 197 15.26 3.11 17.72
CA GLY A 197 16.38 3.00 16.79
C GLY A 197 17.13 4.32 16.61
N SER A 198 16.91 4.94 15.46
CA SER A 198 17.57 6.19 15.07
C SER A 198 16.78 7.46 15.35
N LEU A 199 15.53 7.37 15.83
CA LEU A 199 14.70 8.54 16.12
C LEU A 199 15.22 9.30 17.35
N ALA A 200 15.36 10.62 17.19
CA ALA A 200 15.67 11.56 18.26
C ALA A 200 14.55 12.58 18.49
N PRO A 201 14.39 13.09 19.73
CA PRO A 201 13.47 14.19 20.02
C PRO A 201 13.71 15.40 19.13
N LEU A 202 12.64 16.11 18.80
CA LEU A 202 12.77 17.37 18.08
C LEU A 202 13.02 18.53 19.06
N ASP A 203 14.09 19.27 18.80
CA ASP A 203 14.43 20.50 19.51
C ASP A 203 13.63 21.71 18.96
N GLU A 204 13.59 22.78 19.74
CA GLU A 204 12.99 24.06 19.33
C GLU A 204 13.55 24.56 18.00
N GLY A 205 12.68 25.02 17.10
CA GLY A 205 13.07 25.56 15.78
C GLY A 205 13.50 24.52 14.74
N THR A 206 13.43 23.22 15.05
CA THR A 206 13.69 22.15 14.07
C THR A 206 12.46 21.82 13.23
N SER A 207 12.67 21.14 12.11
CA SER A 207 11.60 20.66 11.23
C SER A 207 11.80 19.20 10.85
N ALA A 208 10.71 18.48 10.67
CA ALA A 208 10.70 17.11 10.18
C ALA A 208 9.66 16.92 9.07
N GLU A 209 9.94 16.04 8.14
CA GLU A 209 9.03 15.62 7.08
C GLU A 209 8.61 14.17 7.32
N VAL A 210 7.30 13.92 7.29
CA VAL A 210 6.73 12.58 7.39
C VAL A 210 6.01 12.24 6.10
N THR A 211 6.50 11.22 5.39
CA THR A 211 5.81 10.67 4.22
C THR A 211 5.10 9.38 4.62
N ILE A 212 3.77 9.39 4.58
CA ILE A 212 2.91 8.23 4.82
C ILE A 212 2.63 7.58 3.46
N THR A 213 2.96 6.30 3.32
CA THR A 213 2.63 5.49 2.13
C THR A 213 1.65 4.39 2.50
N ASN A 214 0.55 4.24 1.76
CA ASN A 214 -0.42 3.15 1.96
C ASN A 214 -0.05 1.87 1.18
N GLU A 215 -0.86 0.82 1.30
CA GLU A 215 -0.63 -0.47 0.62
C GLU A 215 -0.62 -0.35 -0.92
N VAL A 216 -1.47 0.50 -1.50
CA VAL A 216 -1.57 0.73 -2.95
C VAL A 216 -0.59 1.78 -3.47
N GLY A 217 0.35 2.23 -2.63
CA GLY A 217 1.41 3.18 -3.00
C GLY A 217 0.96 4.65 -3.16
N ALA A 218 -0.20 5.02 -2.62
CA ALA A 218 -0.60 6.41 -2.46
C ALA A 218 0.23 7.05 -1.33
N GLN A 219 0.71 8.28 -1.56
CA GLN A 219 1.62 8.97 -0.64
C GLN A 219 1.03 10.28 -0.14
N THR A 220 1.14 10.50 1.16
CA THR A 220 0.74 11.74 1.84
C THR A 220 1.93 12.29 2.59
N VAL A 221 2.27 13.56 2.36
CA VAL A 221 3.42 14.22 3.01
C VAL A 221 2.91 15.23 4.04
N SER A 222 3.47 15.17 5.24
CA SER A 222 3.26 16.10 6.35
C SER A 222 4.56 16.83 6.67
N PHE A 223 4.48 18.13 6.93
CA PHE A 223 5.64 18.95 7.30
C PHE A 223 5.43 19.45 8.72
N LEU A 224 6.23 18.94 9.64
CA LEU A 224 6.20 19.27 11.06
C LEU A 224 7.22 20.37 11.31
N GLN A 225 6.78 21.50 11.87
CA GLN A 225 7.68 22.59 12.25
C GLN A 225 7.54 22.90 13.74
N VAL A 226 8.63 22.65 14.48
CA VAL A 226 8.68 23.00 15.90
C VAL A 226 8.85 24.51 16.05
N PRO A 227 8.07 25.19 16.90
CA PRO A 227 8.27 26.61 17.20
C PRO A 227 9.65 26.92 17.76
N ASP A 228 10.12 28.16 17.60
CA ASP A 228 11.43 28.64 18.08
C ASP A 228 11.56 28.68 19.62
N SER A 229 10.49 28.43 20.37
CA SER A 229 10.49 28.36 21.84
C SER A 229 9.30 27.55 22.34
N LEU A 230 9.58 26.55 23.18
CA LEU A 230 8.64 25.69 23.91
C LEU A 230 8.54 26.11 25.38
N SER A 231 9.25 27.17 25.80
CA SER A 231 9.38 27.63 27.19
C SER A 231 8.07 28.12 27.86
N GLY A 232 6.95 28.15 27.14
CA GLY A 232 5.62 28.48 27.64
C GLY A 232 4.77 27.25 28.01
N ASP A 233 5.23 26.07 27.62
CA ASP A 233 4.50 24.82 27.70
C ASP A 233 5.04 23.97 28.86
N SER A 234 4.14 23.45 29.70
CA SER A 234 4.52 22.53 30.78
C SER A 234 4.73 21.11 30.22
N GLU A 235 5.47 20.28 30.94
CA GLU A 235 5.58 18.84 30.65
C GLU A 235 4.18 18.21 30.42
N GLY A 236 4.03 17.51 29.29
CA GLY A 236 2.78 16.92 28.82
C GLY A 236 1.84 17.87 28.08
N SER A 237 2.27 19.10 27.78
CA SER A 237 1.52 20.02 26.92
C SER A 237 1.64 19.62 25.45
N THR A 238 0.61 19.92 24.67
CA THR A 238 0.58 19.66 23.23
C THR A 238 0.78 20.95 22.43
N VAL A 239 1.64 20.88 21.43
CA VAL A 239 1.96 22.00 20.53
C VAL A 239 1.57 21.61 19.11
N ASN A 240 0.95 22.52 18.37
CA ASN A 240 0.66 22.27 16.96
C ASN A 240 1.96 22.40 16.15
N LEU A 241 2.24 21.39 15.36
CA LEU A 241 3.40 21.32 14.47
C LEU A 241 3.05 21.73 13.04
#